data_AF-A0A959NU95-F1
#
_entry.id   AF-A0A959NU95-F1
#
_cell.length_a   1.000
_cell.length_b   1.000
_cell.length_c   1.000
_cell.angle_alpha   90.00
_cell.angle_beta   90.00
_cell.angle_gamma   90.00
#
_symmetry.space_group_name_H-M   'P 1'
#
loop_
_entity.id
_entity.type
_entity.pdbx_description
1 polymer ?
#
loop_
_entity_poly.entity_id
_entity_poly.type
_entity_poly.pdbx_seq_one_letter_code
_entity_poly.pdbx_strand_id
1 'polypeptide(L)' 'KTLSDQTEIIRKKFDIRGMPTVLIINSSGQEVERITGFVNAEEFLKIIDTIK' A
#
# COMPACT_ATOMS: atom_id res chain seq x y z
N LYS A 1 13.28 9.17 16.57
CA LYS A 1 12.49 9.60 15.40
C LYS A 1 12.59 8.51 14.35
N THR A 2 11.50 7.79 14.08
CA THR A 2 11.41 6.59 13.21
C THR A 2 11.42 6.89 11.70
N LEU A 3 11.95 8.05 11.29
CA LEU A 3 12.02 8.45 9.90
C LEU A 3 13.48 8.38 9.48
N SER A 4 13.93 7.19 9.12
CA SER A 4 15.21 7.05 8.41
C SER A 4 15.09 7.68 7.03
N ASP A 5 16.20 8.14 6.46
CA ASP A 5 16.23 8.67 5.09
C ASP A 5 15.64 7.67 4.08
N GLN A 6 15.85 6.37 4.32
CA GLN A 6 15.26 5.29 3.53
C GLN A 6 13.73 5.27 3.59
N THR A 7 13.14 5.56 4.76
CA THR A 7 11.68 5.63 4.92
C THR A 7 11.11 6.79 4.12
N GLU A 8 11.75 7.96 4.15
CA GLU A 8 11.33 9.13 3.35
C GLU A 8 11.46 8.90 1.85
N ILE A 9 12.52 8.21 1.41
CA ILE A 9 12.69 7.81 0.00
C ILE A 9 11.52 6.93 -0.44
N ILE A 10 11.15 5.92 0.34
CA ILE A 10 10.01 5.04 0.04
C ILE A 10 8.69 5.83 0.03
N ARG A 11 8.47 6.69 1.05
CA ARG A 11 7.26 7.53 1.14
C ARG A 11 7.07 8.38 -0.10
N LYS A 12 8.13 9.04 -0.56
CA LYS A 12 8.12 9.88 -1.78
C LYS A 12 7.98 9.04 -3.04
N LYS A 13 8.73 7.94 -3.16
CA LYS A 13 8.72 7.06 -4.34
C LYS A 13 7.32 6.52 -4.64
N PHE A 14 6.57 6.16 -3.60
CA PHE A 14 5.22 5.60 -3.75
C PHE A 14 4.09 6.59 -3.44
N ASP A 15 4.41 7.88 -3.31
CA ASP A 15 3.46 8.96 -2.99
C ASP A 15 2.50 8.60 -1.84
N ILE A 16 3.07 8.15 -0.72
CA ILE A 16 2.29 7.77 0.48
C ILE A 16 1.83 9.05 1.19
N ARG A 17 0.54 9.36 1.05
CA ARG A 17 -0.09 10.58 1.61
C ARG A 17 -0.78 10.39 2.95
N GLY A 18 -1.04 9.14 3.35
CA GLY A 18 -1.74 8.79 4.60
C GLY A 18 -1.27 7.44 5.12
N MET A 19 -1.50 7.19 6.42
CA MET A 19 -1.11 5.94 7.08
C MET A 19 -2.31 5.35 7.83
N PRO A 20 -2.43 4.00 7.92
CA PRO A 20 -1.64 3.01 7.18
C PRO A 20 -1.95 3.06 5.67
N THR A 21 -1.01 2.60 4.84
CA THR A 21 -1.23 2.39 3.39
C THR A 21 -0.69 1.02 3.01
N VAL A 22 -1.46 0.26 2.21
CA VAL A 22 -1.04 -1.01 1.61
C VAL A 22 -1.06 -0.86 0.09
N LEU A 23 0.06 -1.19 -0.56
CA LEU A 23 0.19 -1.23 -2.02
C LEU A 23 0.13 -2.67 -2.49
N ILE A 24 -0.67 -2.94 -3.51
CA ILE A 24 -0.75 -4.26 -4.14
C ILE A 24 -0.14 -4.14 -5.53
N ILE A 25 0.92 -4.91 -5.76
CA ILE A 25 1.74 -4.86 -6.98
C ILE A 25 1.72 -6.25 -7.61
N ASN A 26 1.42 -6.33 -8.90
CA ASN A 26 1.39 -7.59 -9.63
C ASN A 26 2.80 -8.10 -10.01
N SER A 27 2.89 -9.27 -10.63
CA SER A 27 4.16 -9.88 -11.03
C SER A 27 4.94 -9.10 -12.11
N SER A 28 4.28 -8.19 -12.84
CA SER A 28 4.95 -7.28 -13.80
C SER A 28 5.48 -6.00 -13.14
N GLY A 29 5.30 -5.84 -11.82
CA GLY A 29 5.76 -4.67 -11.07
C GLY A 29 4.82 -3.46 -11.18
N GLN A 30 3.59 -3.65 -11.65
CA GLN A 30 2.58 -2.59 -11.74
C GLN A 30 1.73 -2.55 -10.47
N GLU A 31 1.51 -1.34 -9.94
CA GLU A 31 0.53 -1.12 -8.87
C GLU A 31 -0.87 -1.35 -9.44
N VAL A 32 -1.59 -2.33 -8.90
CA VAL A 32 -2.94 -2.72 -9.34
C VAL A 32 -4.03 -2.24 -8.40
N GLU A 33 -3.69 -2.00 -7.12
CA GLU A 33 -4.62 -1.49 -6.12
C GLU A 33 -3.86 -0.83 -4.95
N ARG A 34 -4.51 0.10 -4.25
CA ARG A 34 -3.99 0.80 -3.09
C ARG A 34 -5.07 0.99 -2.02
N ILE A 35 -4.77 0.51 -0.81
CA ILE A 35 -5.62 0.71 0.36
C ILE A 35 -5.02 1.83 1.20
N THR A 36 -5.75 2.92 1.39
CA THR A 36 -5.36 4.04 2.27
C THR A 36 -6.26 4.06 3.49
N GLY A 37 -5.66 4.10 4.67
CA GLY A 37 -6.37 3.98 5.94
C GLY A 37 -6.51 2.52 6.39
N PHE A 38 -7.15 2.34 7.54
CA PHE A 38 -7.38 1.02 8.11
C PHE A 38 -8.61 0.36 7.46
N VAL A 39 -8.46 -0.91 7.10
CA VAL A 39 -9.57 -1.81 6.72
C VAL A 39 -9.50 -3.05 7.61
N ASN A 40 -10.66 -3.66 7.89
CA ASN A 40 -10.70 -4.91 8.66
C ASN A 40 -10.35 -6.12 7.77
N ALA A 41 -10.17 -7.29 8.39
CA ALA A 41 -9.73 -8.49 7.68
C ALA A 41 -10.71 -8.97 6.59
N GLU A 42 -12.01 -8.90 6.84
CA GLU A 42 -13.03 -9.32 5.86
C GLU A 42 -13.03 -8.42 4.63
N GLU A 43 -12.93 -7.10 4.85
CA GLU A 43 -12.84 -6.10 3.78
C GLU A 43 -11.53 -6.24 3.00
N PHE A 44 -10.42 -6.48 3.70
CA PHE A 44 -9.13 -6.73 3.07
C PHE A 44 -9.17 -7.95 2.15
N LEU A 45 -9.72 -9.08 2.62
CA LEU A 45 -9.84 -10.30 1.80
C LEU A 45 -10.72 -10.07 0.57
N LYS A 46 -11.85 -9.36 0.72
CA LYS A 46 -12.69 -9.00 -0.43
C LYS A 46 -11.94 -8.18 -1.47
N ILE A 47 -11.10 -7.23 -1.06
CA ILE A 47 -10.27 -6.45 -1.99
C ILE A 47 -9.30 -7.38 -2.72
N ILE A 48 -8.58 -8.24 -2.00
CA ILE A 48 -7.62 -9.17 -2.60
C ILE A 48 -8.30 -10.13 -3.59
N ASP A 49 -9.48 -10.66 -3.27
CA ASP A 49 -10.23 -11.58 -4.14
C ASP A 49 -10.68 -10.93 -5.46
N THR A 50 -10.80 -9.60 -5.51
CA THR A 50 -11.13 -8.87 -6.75
C THR A 50 -9.95 -8.66 -7.68
N ILE A 51 -8.72 -8.86 -7.18
CA ILE A 51 -7.48 -8.65 -7.92
C ILE A 51 -7.08 -9.99 -8.55
N LYS A 52 -6.91 -10.00 -9.88
CA LYS A 52 -6.57 -11.20 -10.68
C LYS A 52 -5.10 -11.28 -11.02
#